data_AF-A0A6G1G191-F1
#
_entry.id   AF-A0A6G1G191-F1
#
_cell.length_a   1.000
_cell.length_b   1.000
_cell.length_c   1.000
_cell.angle_alpha   90.00
_cell.angle_beta   90.00
_cell.angle_gamma   90.00
#
_symmetry.space_group_name_H-M   'P 1'
#
loop_
_entity.id
_entity.type
_entity.pdbx_description
1 polymer ?
#
loop_
_entity_poly.entity_id
_entity_poly.type
_entity_poly.pdbx_seq_one_letter_code
_entity_poly.pdbx_strand_id
1 'polypeptide(L)'
;MHTFLVYEAIRHVHQEKVDAAFKKDLSLVPCYPEIKRLQAKGYATELHHLQAAPFDEGTIDGTYQVHTNIWLDRLRFKSNPPSTDFDERLWLVWSDQKTAQHIRSLKSAQRNATLPFDRRECMLGPCALFHVLQNLVLTIIRTHFEGEKGTSDATLLSDILYLGRKGYSRESPKFYLFDPLLKQSFSARILMV
;
A
#
# COMPACT_ATOMS: atom_id res chain seq x y z
N MET A 1 15.56 -0.37 10.85
CA MET A 1 14.14 -0.37 11.28
C MET A 1 13.90 -1.30 12.48
N HIS A 2 14.48 -2.50 12.53
CA HIS A 2 14.25 -3.45 13.64
C HIS A 2 14.86 -3.05 15.00
N THR A 3 16.05 -2.44 15.04
CA THR A 3 16.82 -2.30 16.29
C THR A 3 16.22 -1.32 17.29
N PHE A 4 15.58 -0.23 16.84
CA PHE A 4 14.95 0.74 17.74
C PHE A 4 13.73 0.16 18.47
N LEU A 5 12.83 -0.49 17.73
CA LEU A 5 11.62 -1.07 18.31
C LEU A 5 11.96 -2.20 19.28
N VAL A 6 13.01 -2.98 18.97
CA VAL A 6 13.54 -4.00 19.89
C VAL A 6 14.17 -3.35 21.12
N TYR A 7 14.94 -2.28 20.95
CA TYR A 7 15.52 -1.51 22.05
C TYR A 7 14.44 -0.96 23.00
N GLU A 8 13.41 -0.30 22.47
CA GLU A 8 12.30 0.24 23.26
C GLU A 8 11.51 -0.87 23.95
N ALA A 9 11.22 -1.99 23.27
CA ALA A 9 10.53 -3.12 23.88
C ALA A 9 11.31 -3.72 25.06
N ILE A 10 12.64 -3.87 24.93
CA ILE A 10 13.49 -4.38 26.01
C ILE A 10 13.62 -3.35 27.13
N ARG A 11 13.78 -2.06 26.79
CA ARG A 11 13.87 -0.97 27.77
C ARG A 11 12.59 -0.84 28.60
N HIS A 12 11.43 -1.04 27.99
CA HIS A 12 10.14 -0.99 28.68
C HIS A 12 10.04 -2.02 29.81
N VAL A 13 10.67 -3.19 29.65
CA VAL A 13 10.65 -4.28 30.64
C VAL A 13 11.86 -4.23 31.58
N HIS A 14 13.00 -3.69 31.12
CA HIS A 14 14.29 -3.74 31.82
C HIS A 14 15.02 -2.39 31.86
N GLN A 15 14.29 -1.32 32.17
CA GLN A 15 14.76 0.06 32.08
C GLN A 15 16.12 0.29 32.75
N GLU A 16 16.29 -0.08 34.01
CA GLU A 16 17.55 0.17 34.75
C GLU A 16 18.77 -0.49 34.11
N LYS A 17 18.61 -1.72 33.58
CA LYS A 17 19.70 -2.47 32.96
C LYS A 17 20.07 -1.90 31.61
N VAL A 18 19.07 -1.50 30.83
CA VAL A 18 19.28 -0.86 29.52
C VAL A 18 19.92 0.52 29.71
N ASP A 19 19.37 1.35 30.60
CA ASP A 19 19.93 2.67 30.88
C ASP A 19 21.38 2.57 31.39
N ALA A 20 21.72 1.57 32.21
CA ALA A 20 23.10 1.30 32.61
C ALA A 20 24.01 0.84 31.46
N ALA A 21 23.50 0.01 30.54
CA ALA A 21 24.25 -0.49 29.38
C ALA A 21 24.63 0.63 28.41
N PHE A 22 23.76 1.62 28.22
CA PHE A 22 23.98 2.75 27.32
C PHE A 22 24.51 4.01 28.02
N LYS A 23 24.68 4.00 29.35
CA LYS A 23 25.18 5.13 30.15
C LYS A 23 26.56 5.63 29.71
N LYS A 24 27.40 4.73 29.20
CA LYS A 24 28.77 5.05 28.77
C LYS A 24 28.83 5.78 27.43
N ASP A 25 27.86 5.54 26.56
CA ASP A 25 27.79 6.15 25.24
C ASP A 25 26.34 6.23 24.76
N LEU A 26 25.78 7.43 24.91
CA LEU A 26 24.42 7.72 24.49
C LEU A 26 24.26 7.71 22.96
N SER A 27 25.35 7.79 22.18
CA SER A 27 25.29 7.72 20.71
C SER A 27 24.97 6.32 20.19
N LEU A 28 25.20 5.29 21.01
CA LEU A 28 24.86 3.90 20.71
C LEU A 28 23.39 3.59 20.98
N VAL A 29 22.66 4.48 21.66
CA VAL A 29 21.22 4.34 21.85
C VAL A 29 20.57 4.35 20.47
N PRO A 30 19.90 3.25 20.07
CA PRO A 30 19.17 3.23 18.82
C PRO A 30 18.19 4.40 18.82
N CYS A 31 18.20 5.19 17.74
CA CYS A 31 17.23 6.25 17.54
C CYS A 31 16.07 5.76 16.69
N TYR A 32 14.91 6.41 16.82
CA TYR A 32 13.79 6.15 15.93
C TYR A 32 14.28 6.34 14.49
N PRO A 33 14.02 5.41 13.56
CA PRO A 33 14.49 5.56 12.20
C PRO A 33 13.96 6.88 11.63
N GLU A 34 14.87 7.78 11.29
CA GLU A 34 14.50 9.01 10.63
C GLU A 34 13.94 8.65 9.26
N ILE A 35 12.64 8.90 9.07
CA ILE A 35 12.05 8.81 7.74
C ILE A 35 12.60 9.99 6.96
N LYS A 36 13.67 9.75 6.19
CA LYS A 36 14.12 10.66 5.16
C LYS A 36 13.01 10.77 4.12
N ARG A 37 12.08 11.68 4.38
CA ARG A 37 11.11 12.11 3.38
C ARG A 37 11.93 12.65 2.23
N LEU A 38 11.93 11.91 1.12
CA LEU A 38 12.49 12.43 -0.12
C LEU A 38 11.77 13.73 -0.38
N GLN A 39 12.51 14.84 -0.35
CA GLN A 39 12.03 16.12 -0.82
C GLN A 39 11.58 15.88 -2.26
N ALA A 40 10.25 15.91 -2.49
CA ALA A 40 9.73 15.91 -3.85
C ALA A 40 10.42 17.08 -4.54
N LYS A 41 11.29 16.80 -5.52
CA LYS A 41 12.11 17.80 -6.22
C LYS A 41 11.24 18.70 -7.12
N GLY A 42 10.14 19.23 -6.60
CA GLY A 42 9.11 19.95 -7.35
C GLY A 42 8.13 19.06 -8.13
N TYR A 43 8.33 17.74 -8.17
CA TYR A 43 7.42 16.81 -8.85
C TYR A 43 6.23 16.48 -7.93
N ALA A 44 5.15 17.26 -8.06
CA ALA A 44 3.88 16.87 -7.49
C ALA A 44 3.42 15.57 -8.14
N THR A 45 2.94 14.61 -7.35
CA THR A 45 2.28 13.43 -7.90
C THR A 45 0.95 13.89 -8.50
N GLU A 46 0.84 13.82 -9.82
CA GLU A 46 -0.43 14.11 -10.50
C GLU A 46 -1.40 12.94 -10.26
N LEU A 47 -2.52 13.26 -9.61
CA LEU A 47 -3.59 12.30 -9.38
C LEU A 47 -4.58 12.37 -10.54
N HIS A 48 -4.62 11.32 -11.36
CA HIS A 48 -5.60 11.18 -12.41
C HIS A 48 -6.78 10.37 -11.90
N HIS A 49 -7.89 11.04 -11.58
CA HIS A 49 -9.12 10.36 -11.21
C HIS A 49 -9.73 9.65 -12.41
N LEU A 50 -9.80 8.33 -12.33
CA LEU A 50 -10.50 7.53 -13.32
C LEU A 50 -12.01 7.57 -13.03
N GLN A 51 -12.79 8.11 -13.98
CA GLN A 51 -14.24 7.95 -14.03
C GLN A 51 -14.64 6.48 -14.21
N ALA A 52 -15.87 6.13 -13.85
CA ALA A 52 -16.43 4.80 -14.12
C ALA A 52 -16.29 4.45 -15.62
N ALA A 53 -15.94 3.21 -15.91
CA ALA A 53 -15.86 2.69 -17.27
C ALA A 53 -16.87 1.55 -17.41
N PRO A 54 -17.71 1.52 -18.46
CA PRO A 54 -18.82 0.58 -18.58
C PRO A 54 -18.36 -0.78 -19.15
N PHE A 55 -17.17 -1.25 -18.78
CA PHE A 55 -16.58 -2.47 -19.32
C PHE A 55 -16.72 -3.62 -18.34
N ASP A 56 -16.98 -4.82 -18.85
CA ASP A 56 -16.99 -6.02 -18.03
C ASP A 56 -15.56 -6.48 -17.72
N GLU A 57 -14.99 -5.92 -16.65
CA GLU A 57 -13.70 -6.31 -16.06
C GLU A 57 -13.62 -7.81 -15.72
N GLY A 58 -14.76 -8.50 -15.68
CA GLY A 58 -14.85 -9.93 -15.47
C GLY A 58 -14.42 -10.78 -16.65
N THR A 59 -14.26 -10.19 -17.84
CA THR A 59 -13.84 -10.85 -19.09
C THR A 59 -12.48 -10.36 -19.58
N ILE A 60 -11.84 -11.16 -20.43
CA ILE A 60 -10.58 -10.78 -21.08
C ILE A 60 -10.79 -9.56 -21.99
N ASP A 61 -11.88 -9.54 -22.76
CA ASP A 61 -12.20 -8.45 -23.68
C ASP A 61 -12.50 -7.15 -22.94
N GLY A 62 -13.33 -7.19 -21.89
CA GLY A 62 -13.58 -6.01 -21.07
C GLY A 62 -12.31 -5.51 -20.38
N THR A 63 -11.42 -6.40 -19.92
CA THR A 63 -10.10 -6.00 -19.39
C THR A 63 -9.24 -5.31 -20.46
N TYR A 64 -9.29 -5.78 -21.71
CA TYR A 64 -8.60 -5.12 -22.81
C TYR A 64 -9.14 -3.70 -23.03
N GLN A 65 -10.46 -3.54 -23.06
CA GLN A 65 -11.13 -2.23 -23.22
C GLN A 65 -10.81 -1.26 -22.07
N VAL A 66 -10.75 -1.76 -20.83
CA VAL A 66 -10.33 -0.98 -19.65
C VAL A 66 -8.92 -0.43 -19.83
N HIS A 67 -7.96 -1.28 -20.24
CA HIS A 67 -6.59 -0.84 -20.48
C HIS A 67 -6.52 0.20 -21.61
N THR A 68 -7.23 -0.01 -22.71
CA THR A 68 -7.31 0.96 -23.82
C THR A 68 -7.85 2.30 -23.32
N ASN A 69 -8.94 2.28 -22.54
CA ASN A 69 -9.55 3.50 -22.05
C ASN A 69 -8.66 4.26 -21.05
N ILE A 70 -8.00 3.55 -20.14
CA ILE A 70 -7.11 4.19 -19.17
C ILE A 70 -5.87 4.76 -19.87
N TRP A 71 -5.13 3.92 -20.60
CA TRP A 71 -3.82 4.29 -21.11
C TRP A 71 -3.90 5.18 -22.35
N LEU A 72 -4.74 4.83 -23.33
CA LEU A 72 -4.80 5.55 -24.60
C LEU A 72 -5.77 6.73 -24.55
N ASP A 73 -6.97 6.54 -24.00
CA ASP A 73 -7.98 7.61 -24.06
C ASP A 73 -7.76 8.68 -22.97
N ARG A 74 -7.52 8.24 -21.73
CA ARG A 74 -7.46 9.14 -20.56
C ARG A 74 -6.06 9.67 -20.30
N LEU A 75 -5.07 8.78 -20.21
CA LEU A 75 -3.67 9.18 -20.03
C LEU A 75 -3.03 9.67 -21.34
N ARG A 76 -3.71 9.47 -22.49
CA ARG A 76 -3.29 9.94 -23.81
C ARG A 76 -1.93 9.42 -24.25
N PHE A 77 -1.59 8.22 -23.81
CA PHE A 77 -0.37 7.56 -24.25
C PHE A 77 -0.51 7.13 -25.70
N LYS A 78 0.61 7.13 -26.40
CA LYS A 78 0.64 6.78 -27.82
C LYS A 78 1.06 5.32 -27.94
N SER A 79 0.20 4.49 -28.51
CA SER A 79 0.51 3.07 -28.77
C SER A 79 1.38 2.86 -30.02
N ASN A 80 1.35 3.81 -30.96
CA ASN A 80 2.05 3.71 -32.23
C ASN A 80 3.47 4.29 -32.16
N PRO A 81 4.45 3.69 -32.86
CA PRO A 81 5.76 4.28 -33.05
C PRO A 81 5.67 5.70 -33.65
N PRO A 82 6.55 6.64 -33.27
CA PRO A 82 7.75 6.45 -32.44
C PRO A 82 7.53 6.62 -30.92
N SER A 83 6.37 6.26 -30.37
CA SER A 83 6.12 6.38 -28.92
C SER A 83 7.05 5.52 -28.06
N THR A 84 7.55 6.08 -26.96
CA THR A 84 8.33 5.35 -25.93
C THR A 84 7.50 4.99 -24.69
N ASP A 85 6.20 5.32 -24.68
CA ASP A 85 5.32 5.15 -23.52
C ASP A 85 5.23 3.69 -23.03
N PHE A 86 5.43 2.72 -23.93
CA PHE A 86 5.27 1.30 -23.64
C PHE A 86 6.52 0.43 -23.91
N ASP A 87 7.56 0.97 -24.55
CA ASP A 87 8.77 0.19 -24.88
C ASP A 87 9.87 0.30 -23.81
N GLU A 88 9.98 1.46 -23.15
CA GLU A 88 11.09 1.75 -22.23
C GLU A 88 10.69 1.69 -20.75
N ARG A 89 9.40 1.47 -20.46
CA ARG A 89 8.85 1.59 -19.11
C ARG A 89 8.05 0.38 -18.70
N LEU A 90 8.23 -0.01 -17.43
CA LEU A 90 7.39 -0.99 -16.76
C LEU A 90 6.34 -0.27 -15.91
N TRP A 91 5.08 -0.49 -16.23
CA TRP A 91 3.93 0.04 -15.52
C TRP A 91 3.42 -0.98 -14.50
N LEU A 92 3.45 -0.58 -13.23
CA LEU A 92 2.86 -1.38 -12.17
C LEU A 92 1.33 -1.23 -12.21
N VAL A 93 0.63 -2.31 -12.56
CA VAL A 93 -0.83 -2.36 -12.58
C VAL A 93 -1.29 -3.08 -11.32
N TRP A 94 -1.64 -2.31 -10.30
CA TRP A 94 -2.07 -2.84 -9.01
C TRP A 94 -3.59 -3.00 -8.96
N SER A 95 -4.06 -4.20 -8.64
CA SER A 95 -5.48 -4.53 -8.46
C SER A 95 -5.61 -5.88 -7.74
N ASP A 96 -6.80 -6.47 -7.77
CA ASP A 96 -7.10 -7.80 -7.26
C ASP A 96 -6.43 -8.94 -8.06
N GLN A 97 -6.59 -10.16 -7.56
CA GLN A 97 -6.01 -11.35 -8.18
C GLN A 97 -6.55 -11.62 -9.59
N LYS A 98 -7.82 -11.30 -9.84
CA LYS A 98 -8.47 -11.53 -11.13
C LYS A 98 -7.85 -10.65 -12.22
N THR A 99 -7.59 -9.39 -11.89
CA THR A 99 -6.87 -8.47 -12.78
C THR A 99 -5.48 -8.97 -13.14
N ALA A 100 -4.71 -9.45 -12.15
CA ALA A 100 -3.39 -10.03 -12.39
C ALA A 100 -3.44 -11.31 -13.25
N GLN A 101 -4.51 -12.10 -13.12
CA GLN A 101 -4.75 -13.24 -14.00
C GLN A 101 -5.07 -12.79 -15.43
N HIS A 102 -5.95 -11.82 -15.62
CA HIS A 102 -6.31 -11.31 -16.95
C HIS A 102 -5.13 -10.68 -17.69
N ILE A 103 -4.25 -9.93 -16.99
CA ILE A 103 -3.03 -9.39 -17.59
C ILE A 103 -2.15 -10.53 -18.13
N ARG A 104 -1.99 -11.63 -17.38
CA ARG A 104 -1.21 -12.80 -17.84
C ARG A 104 -1.87 -13.48 -19.03
N SER A 105 -3.19 -13.62 -19.02
CA SER A 105 -3.96 -14.17 -20.15
C SER A 105 -3.81 -13.32 -21.40
N LEU A 106 -3.92 -11.99 -21.29
CA LEU A 106 -3.74 -11.05 -22.40
C LEU A 106 -2.32 -11.13 -22.97
N LYS A 107 -1.29 -11.12 -22.12
CA LYS A 107 0.11 -11.31 -22.55
C LYS A 107 0.30 -12.60 -23.34
N SER A 108 -0.30 -13.70 -22.88
CA SER A 108 -0.23 -14.98 -23.57
C SER A 108 -0.96 -14.95 -24.91
N ALA A 109 -2.14 -14.35 -24.97
CA ALA A 109 -2.97 -14.29 -26.17
C ALA A 109 -2.39 -13.35 -27.24
N GLN A 110 -1.80 -12.22 -26.82
CA GLN A 110 -1.31 -11.15 -27.69
C GLN A 110 0.21 -11.12 -27.80
N ARG A 111 0.89 -12.23 -27.48
CA ARG A 111 2.36 -12.34 -27.51
C ARG A 111 2.98 -11.89 -28.84
N ASN A 112 2.29 -12.19 -29.95
CA ASN A 112 2.77 -11.91 -31.31
C ASN A 112 2.23 -10.59 -31.88
N ALA A 113 1.57 -9.75 -31.07
CA ALA A 113 1.04 -8.48 -31.54
C ALA A 113 2.17 -7.53 -31.96
N THR A 114 1.94 -6.76 -33.02
CA THR A 114 2.95 -5.84 -33.59
C THR A 114 3.24 -4.69 -32.63
N LEU A 115 2.19 -4.11 -32.03
CA LEU A 115 2.34 -2.95 -31.16
C LEU A 115 2.75 -3.38 -29.73
N PRO A 116 3.70 -2.66 -29.10
CA PRO A 116 4.13 -2.93 -27.73
C PRO A 116 2.99 -2.88 -26.71
N PHE A 117 2.08 -1.92 -26.89
CA PHE A 117 0.89 -1.80 -26.05
C PHE A 117 0.11 -3.12 -26.06
N ASP A 118 -0.18 -3.67 -27.24
CA ASP A 118 -1.00 -4.88 -27.41
C ASP A 118 -0.37 -6.13 -26.79
N ARG A 119 0.96 -6.26 -26.82
CA ARG A 119 1.64 -7.37 -26.12
C ARG A 119 1.48 -7.30 -24.60
N ARG A 120 1.19 -6.11 -24.07
CA ARG A 120 1.04 -5.81 -22.62
C ARG A 120 2.30 -6.12 -21.80
N GLU A 121 3.46 -6.36 -22.43
CA GLU A 121 4.71 -6.76 -21.77
C GLU A 121 5.15 -5.74 -20.71
N CYS A 122 4.95 -4.45 -21.00
CA CYS A 122 5.20 -3.32 -20.12
C CYS A 122 4.31 -3.28 -18.87
N MET A 123 3.20 -4.03 -18.81
CA MET A 123 2.32 -4.05 -17.65
C MET A 123 2.70 -5.17 -16.68
N LEU A 124 3.16 -4.83 -15.48
CA LEU A 124 3.42 -5.78 -14.41
C LEU A 124 2.27 -5.75 -13.41
N GLY A 125 1.47 -6.82 -13.36
CA GLY A 125 0.49 -7.04 -12.29
C GLY A 125 1.16 -7.77 -11.11
N PRO A 126 1.54 -7.09 -10.01
CA PRO A 126 2.22 -7.74 -8.90
C PRO A 126 1.26 -8.72 -8.24
N CYS A 127 1.57 -10.01 -8.30
CA CYS A 127 0.71 -11.04 -7.75
C CYS A 127 0.55 -10.84 -6.24
N ALA A 128 -0.68 -11.06 -5.76
CA ALA A 128 -1.02 -11.13 -4.33
C ALA A 128 -0.74 -9.89 -3.47
N LEU A 129 -0.24 -8.75 -3.99
CA LEU A 129 0.05 -7.58 -3.16
C LEU A 129 -1.20 -7.06 -2.43
N PHE A 130 -2.35 -7.06 -3.11
CA PHE A 130 -3.64 -6.75 -2.49
C PHE A 130 -3.97 -7.71 -1.33
N HIS A 131 -3.79 -9.01 -1.52
CA HIS A 131 -4.01 -10.01 -0.47
C HIS A 131 -2.99 -9.91 0.67
N VAL A 132 -1.72 -9.60 0.38
CA VAL A 132 -0.69 -9.35 1.40
C VAL A 132 -1.10 -8.13 2.24
N LEU A 133 -1.56 -7.06 1.61
CA LEU A 133 -2.05 -5.87 2.31
C LEU A 133 -3.30 -6.19 3.14
N GLN A 134 -4.26 -6.93 2.60
CA GLN A 134 -5.44 -7.40 3.34
C GLN A 134 -5.04 -8.24 4.55
N ASN A 135 -4.13 -9.20 4.38
CA ASN A 135 -3.65 -10.05 5.46
C ASN A 135 -2.91 -9.25 6.55
N LEU A 136 -2.12 -8.25 6.15
CA LEU A 136 -1.46 -7.35 7.09
C LEU A 136 -2.50 -6.55 7.89
N VAL A 137 -3.49 -5.95 7.21
CA VAL A 137 -4.59 -5.22 7.87
C VAL A 137 -5.35 -6.13 8.83
N LEU A 138 -5.71 -7.35 8.41
CA LEU A 138 -6.38 -8.33 9.26
C LEU A 138 -5.54 -8.71 10.48
N THR A 139 -4.23 -8.86 10.31
CA THR A 139 -3.32 -9.18 11.41
C THR A 139 -3.28 -8.04 12.42
N ILE A 140 -3.13 -6.80 11.97
CA ILE A 140 -3.17 -5.60 12.82
C ILE A 140 -4.48 -5.53 13.59
N ILE A 141 -5.62 -5.72 12.91
CA ILE A 141 -6.94 -5.75 13.55
C ILE A 141 -6.95 -6.82 14.64
N ARG A 142 -6.60 -8.07 14.33
CA ARG A 142 -6.68 -9.17 15.32
C ARG A 142 -5.82 -8.95 16.56
N THR A 143 -4.71 -8.25 16.42
CA THR A 143 -3.68 -8.10 17.46
C THR A 143 -3.75 -6.76 18.21
N HIS A 144 -4.31 -5.72 17.60
CA HIS A 144 -4.30 -4.35 18.16
C HIS A 144 -5.71 -3.72 18.22
N PHE A 145 -6.79 -4.49 18.01
CA PHE A 145 -8.16 -3.94 18.04
C PHE A 145 -8.51 -3.30 19.38
N GLU A 146 -8.34 -4.07 20.45
CA GLU A 146 -8.59 -3.67 21.83
C GLU A 146 -7.48 -4.25 22.71
N GLY A 147 -7.09 -3.52 23.75
CA GLY A 147 -6.17 -4.01 24.76
C GLY A 147 -6.92 -4.78 25.84
N GLU A 148 -6.19 -5.42 26.76
CA GLU A 148 -6.79 -5.85 28.02
C GLU A 148 -7.43 -4.64 28.71
N LYS A 149 -8.57 -4.86 29.41
CA LYS A 149 -9.37 -3.78 29.98
C LYS A 149 -8.49 -2.81 30.80
N GLY A 150 -8.31 -1.60 30.30
CA GLY A 150 -7.72 -0.47 31.01
C GLY A 150 -6.22 -0.22 30.82
N THR A 151 -5.51 -0.93 29.92
CA THR A 151 -4.03 -0.85 29.87
C THR A 151 -3.43 -0.07 28.71
N SER A 152 -4.17 0.30 27.66
CA SER A 152 -3.56 1.03 26.53
C SER A 152 -4.53 1.87 25.69
N ASP A 153 -4.20 3.15 25.51
CA ASP A 153 -4.82 4.04 24.51
C ASP A 153 -4.25 3.80 23.10
N ALA A 154 -3.30 2.87 22.95
CA ALA A 154 -2.69 2.50 21.67
C ALA A 154 -3.44 1.37 20.95
N THR A 155 -4.76 1.48 20.90
CA THR A 155 -5.65 0.47 20.30
C THR A 155 -6.45 1.06 19.15
N LEU A 156 -6.84 0.23 18.18
CA LEU A 156 -7.70 0.68 17.09
C LEU A 156 -9.07 1.11 17.60
N LEU A 157 -9.60 0.47 18.65
CA LEU A 157 -10.86 0.85 19.27
C LEU A 157 -10.78 2.27 19.84
N SER A 158 -9.68 2.62 20.52
CA SER A 158 -9.45 4.00 20.99
C SER A 158 -9.45 4.99 19.83
N ASP A 159 -8.75 4.68 18.74
CA ASP A 159 -8.72 5.54 17.54
C ASP A 159 -10.11 5.68 16.89
N ILE A 160 -10.87 4.59 16.81
CA ILE A 160 -12.24 4.58 16.26
C ILE A 160 -13.14 5.49 17.09
N LEU A 161 -13.08 5.38 18.42
CA LEU A 161 -13.88 6.18 19.35
C LEU A 161 -13.48 7.65 19.29
N TYR A 162 -12.17 7.95 19.32
CA TYR A 162 -11.64 9.30 19.25
C TYR A 162 -12.02 10.01 17.94
N LEU A 163 -11.90 9.30 16.81
CA LEU A 163 -12.26 9.84 15.50
C LEU A 163 -13.77 9.77 15.20
N GLY A 164 -14.59 9.27 16.13
CA GLY A 164 -16.04 9.18 15.98
C GLY A 164 -16.50 8.29 14.81
N ARG A 165 -15.71 7.28 14.42
CA ARG A 165 -16.00 6.45 13.25
C ARG A 165 -16.98 5.31 13.59
N LYS A 166 -17.85 4.94 12.64
CA LYS A 166 -18.88 3.90 12.80
C LYS A 166 -18.70 2.75 11.81
N GLY A 167 -19.24 1.57 12.14
CA GLY A 167 -19.25 0.40 11.25
C GLY A 167 -17.98 -0.45 11.25
N TYR A 168 -17.07 -0.21 12.20
CA TYR A 168 -15.86 -0.99 12.41
C TYR A 168 -16.17 -2.16 13.33
N SER A 169 -15.75 -3.37 12.94
CA SER A 169 -15.88 -4.60 13.73
C SER A 169 -14.60 -5.42 13.57
N ARG A 170 -14.23 -6.11 14.65
CA ARG A 170 -13.11 -7.04 14.69
C ARG A 170 -13.43 -8.35 13.98
N GLU A 171 -14.67 -8.81 14.11
CA GLU A 171 -15.20 -10.10 13.65
C GLU A 171 -15.53 -10.06 12.15
N SER A 172 -16.03 -8.93 11.68
CA SER A 172 -16.32 -8.68 10.27
C SER A 172 -15.57 -7.45 9.76
N PRO A 173 -14.23 -7.54 9.66
CA PRO A 173 -13.42 -6.41 9.27
C PRO A 173 -13.57 -6.11 7.78
N LYS A 174 -13.98 -4.88 7.47
CA LYS A 174 -14.11 -4.41 6.10
C LYS A 174 -12.86 -3.63 5.70
N PHE A 175 -12.10 -4.17 4.75
CA PHE A 175 -10.81 -3.60 4.33
C PHE A 175 -10.89 -2.10 4.00
N TYR A 176 -11.90 -1.68 3.24
CA TYR A 176 -12.10 -0.28 2.84
C TYR A 176 -12.37 0.68 4.00
N LEU A 177 -12.83 0.19 5.15
CA LEU A 177 -12.98 0.99 6.37
C LEU A 177 -11.66 1.09 7.13
N PHE A 178 -10.94 -0.03 7.27
CA PHE A 178 -9.72 -0.10 8.09
C PHE A 178 -8.49 0.51 7.41
N ASP A 179 -8.33 0.42 6.10
CA ASP A 179 -7.19 1.03 5.39
C ASP A 179 -7.01 2.53 5.69
N PRO A 180 -8.04 3.39 5.55
CA PRO A 180 -7.89 4.81 5.88
C PRO A 180 -7.76 5.08 7.38
N LEU A 181 -8.39 4.26 8.23
CA LEU A 181 -8.23 4.38 9.69
C LEU A 181 -6.78 4.13 10.08
N LEU A 182 -6.20 3.01 9.65
CA LEU A 182 -4.82 2.63 9.98
C LEU A 182 -3.81 3.66 9.52
N LYS A 183 -3.96 4.19 8.30
CA LYS A 183 -3.11 5.26 7.78
C LYS A 183 -3.20 6.52 8.66
N GLN A 184 -4.41 6.95 9.00
CA GLN A 184 -4.62 8.14 9.83
C GLN A 184 -4.09 7.94 11.25
N SER A 185 -4.41 6.81 11.89
CA SER A 185 -3.92 6.42 13.21
C SER A 185 -2.39 6.38 13.27
N PHE A 186 -1.77 5.74 12.28
CA PHE A 186 -0.31 5.67 12.19
C PHE A 186 0.30 7.05 12.00
N SER A 187 -0.22 7.86 11.06
CA SER A 187 0.25 9.22 10.85
C SER A 187 0.09 10.09 12.10
N ALA A 188 -1.03 9.99 12.82
CA ALA A 188 -1.24 10.75 14.05
C ALA A 188 -0.21 10.38 15.14
N ARG A 189 0.17 9.11 15.25
CA ARG A 189 1.11 8.61 16.27
C ARG A 189 2.58 8.83 15.90
N ILE A 190 2.91 8.82 14.61
CA ILE A 190 4.30 8.94 14.12
C ILE A 190 4.68 10.39 13.78
N LEU A 191 3.72 11.24 13.40
CA LEU A 191 3.98 12.61 12.98
C LEU A 191 3.66 13.66 14.06
N MET A 192 3.06 13.27 15.18
CA MET A 192 3.02 14.07 16.41
C MET A 192 4.26 13.82 17.29
N VAL A 193 5.44 13.86 16.68
CA VAL A 193 6.72 14.05 17.37
C VAL A 193 7.45 15.19 16.66
#